data_AF-A0A645FYL8-F1
#
_entry.id   AF-A0A645FYL8-F1
#
_cell.length_a   1.000
_cell.length_b   1.000
_cell.length_c   1.000
_cell.angle_alpha   90.00
_cell.angle_beta   90.00
_cell.angle_gamma   90.00
#
_symmetry.space_group_name_H-M   'P 1'
#
loop_
_entity.id
_entity.type
_entity.pdbx_description
1 polymer ?
#
loop_
_entity_poly.entity_id
_entity_poly.type
_entity_poly.pdbx_seq_one_letter_code
_entity_poly.pdbx_strand_id
1 'polypeptide(L)'
;MGVEIPDVDPLSAETIPSYSFHGSSGAMDAAYAKFRRVMALVAQLAEIETSVYRLAVQIRKTHRRVNALEKVVIPQDKAEISFISDVLEEGEREDFTRMKLAQKKIKE
;
A
#
# COMPACT_ATOMS: atom_id res chain seq x y z
N MET A 1 7.40 -4.89 -0.24
CA MET A 1 5.94 -4.67 -0.30
C MET A 1 5.27 -6.01 -0.09
N GLY A 2 4.98 -6.37 1.16
CA GLY A 2 4.41 -7.67 1.54
C GLY A 2 2.91 -7.70 1.32
N VAL A 3 2.49 -7.87 0.07
CA VAL A 3 1.09 -8.16 -0.24
C VAL A 3 0.96 -9.66 -0.30
N GLU A 4 0.24 -10.24 0.66
CA GLU A 4 -0.07 -11.67 0.62
C GLU A 4 -0.95 -11.96 -0.58
N ILE A 5 -0.55 -12.95 -1.36
CA ILE A 5 -1.25 -13.44 -2.54
C ILE A 5 -1.99 -14.70 -2.10
N PRO A 6 -3.32 -14.77 -2.24
CA PRO A 6 -4.03 -16.01 -2.01
C PRO A 6 -3.59 -17.04 -3.05
N ASP A 7 -3.38 -18.27 -2.61
CA ASP A 7 -3.10 -19.42 -3.47
C ASP A 7 -4.29 -20.37 -3.36
N VAL A 8 -4.76 -20.88 -4.49
CA VAL A 8 -5.91 -21.80 -4.52
C VAL A 8 -5.40 -23.20 -4.82
N ASP A 9 -5.70 -24.16 -3.94
CA ASP A 9 -5.32 -25.54 -4.13
C ASP A 9 -5.82 -26.07 -5.49
N PRO A 10 -4.96 -26.79 -6.24
CA PRO A 10 -5.31 -27.29 -7.56
C PRO A 10 -6.49 -28.28 -7.46
N LEU A 11 -7.60 -27.91 -8.08
CA LEU A 11 -8.75 -28.80 -8.24
C LEU A 11 -8.39 -29.93 -9.21
N SER A 12 -8.39 -31.18 -8.70
CA SER A 12 -8.20 -32.37 -9.52
C SER A 12 -9.20 -32.44 -10.68
N ALA A 13 -8.68 -32.68 -11.89
CA ALA A 13 -9.49 -32.89 -13.09
C ALA A 13 -10.13 -34.29 -13.15
N GLU A 14 -9.86 -35.17 -12.18
CA GLU A 14 -10.50 -36.48 -12.11
C GLU A 14 -12.02 -36.32 -11.95
N THR A 15 -12.72 -37.03 -12.81
CA THR A 15 -14.18 -36.98 -12.94
C THR A 15 -14.73 -38.25 -12.33
N ILE A 16 -14.80 -38.28 -11.00
CA ILE A 16 -15.47 -39.36 -10.29
C ILE A 16 -16.97 -39.02 -10.28
N PRO A 17 -17.83 -39.80 -10.94
CA PRO A 17 -19.27 -39.53 -10.95
C PRO A 17 -19.78 -39.49 -9.52
N SER A 18 -20.21 -38.31 -9.06
CA SER A 18 -20.73 -38.08 -7.71
C SER A 18 -22.26 -38.05 -7.67
N TYR A 19 -22.90 -38.47 -8.76
CA TYR A 19 -24.36 -38.47 -8.96
C TYR A 19 -24.89 -39.91 -9.12
N SER A 20 -26.20 -40.08 -8.91
CA SER A 20 -26.86 -41.37 -9.08
C SER A 20 -26.90 -41.79 -10.55
N PHE A 21 -26.68 -43.07 -10.82
CA PHE A 21 -26.88 -43.67 -12.14
C PHE A 21 -28.34 -43.71 -12.57
N HIS A 22 -29.28 -43.63 -11.62
CA HIS A 22 -30.69 -43.66 -11.96
C HIS A 22 -31.13 -42.28 -12.47
N GLY A 23 -31.51 -42.21 -13.74
CA GLY A 23 -31.95 -40.96 -14.39
C GLY A 23 -30.82 -40.10 -14.94
N SER A 24 -29.57 -40.56 -14.87
CA SER A 24 -28.45 -39.93 -15.57
C SER A 24 -28.47 -40.31 -17.06
N SER A 25 -27.93 -39.43 -17.90
CA SER A 25 -27.76 -39.68 -19.34
C SER A 25 -26.32 -39.40 -19.74
N GLY A 26 -25.83 -39.97 -20.85
CA GLY A 26 -24.47 -39.70 -21.32
C GLY A 26 -24.21 -38.21 -21.64
N ALA A 27 -25.26 -37.44 -21.90
CA ALA A 27 -25.18 -35.98 -22.01
C ALA A 27 -24.86 -35.29 -20.67
N MET A 28 -25.38 -35.84 -19.55
CA MET A 28 -25.09 -35.37 -18.20
C MET A 28 -23.62 -35.63 -17.83
N ASP A 29 -23.09 -36.80 -18.18
CA ASP A 29 -21.69 -37.15 -17.93
C ASP A 29 -20.74 -36.22 -18.70
N ALA A 30 -21.06 -35.94 -19.98
CA ALA A 30 -20.32 -35.00 -20.80
C ALA A 30 -20.39 -33.55 -20.27
N ALA A 31 -21.55 -33.13 -19.77
CA ALA A 31 -21.71 -31.84 -19.12
C ALA A 31 -20.89 -31.76 -17.83
N TYR A 32 -20.95 -32.79 -16.98
CA TYR A 32 -20.19 -32.87 -15.74
C TYR A 32 -18.68 -32.75 -16.00
N ALA A 33 -18.14 -33.47 -16.98
CA ALA A 33 -16.73 -33.38 -17.34
C ALA A 33 -16.32 -31.97 -17.81
N LYS A 34 -17.17 -31.28 -18.57
CA LYS A 34 -16.93 -29.89 -18.99
C LYS A 34 -17.00 -28.93 -17.81
N PHE A 35 -17.98 -29.07 -16.93
CA PHE A 35 -18.12 -28.21 -15.74
C PHE A 35 -16.95 -28.37 -14.77
N ARG A 36 -16.39 -29.58 -14.61
CA ARG A 36 -15.17 -29.79 -13.80
C ARG A 36 -13.98 -28.99 -14.34
N ARG A 37 -13.80 -28.95 -15.65
CA ARG A 37 -12.75 -28.12 -16.28
C ARG A 37 -12.99 -26.64 -16.08
N VAL A 38 -14.23 -26.18 -16.27
CA VAL A 38 -14.60 -24.78 -16.04
C VAL A 38 -14.38 -24.38 -14.59
N MET A 39 -14.73 -25.25 -13.63
CA MET A 39 -14.53 -25.02 -12.21
C MET A 39 -13.06 -24.79 -11.85
N ALA A 40 -12.15 -25.60 -12.41
CA ALA A 40 -10.70 -25.41 -12.22
C ALA A 40 -10.22 -24.07 -12.80
N LEU A 41 -10.70 -23.67 -13.99
CA LEU A 41 -10.37 -22.39 -14.60
C LEU A 41 -10.92 -21.19 -13.81
N VAL A 42 -12.13 -21.30 -13.28
CA VAL A 42 -12.74 -20.25 -12.45
C VAL A 42 -11.97 -20.07 -11.14
N ALA A 43 -11.51 -21.18 -10.53
CA ALA A 43 -10.67 -21.12 -9.33
C ALA A 43 -9.36 -20.35 -9.59
N GLN A 44 -8.66 -20.66 -10.69
CA GLN A 44 -7.45 -19.93 -11.10
C GLN A 44 -7.72 -18.46 -11.42
N LEU A 45 -8.84 -18.17 -12.08
CA LEU A 45 -9.23 -16.79 -12.39
C LEU A 45 -9.48 -16.00 -11.11
N ALA A 46 -10.20 -16.58 -10.14
CA ALA A 46 -10.51 -15.94 -8.87
C ALA A 46 -9.23 -15.63 -8.06
N GLU A 47 -8.24 -16.52 -8.11
CA GLU A 47 -6.93 -16.32 -7.48
C GLU A 47 -6.22 -15.08 -8.08
N ILE A 48 -6.09 -15.04 -9.40
CA ILE A 48 -5.43 -13.94 -10.11
C ILE A 48 -6.18 -12.62 -9.89
N GLU A 49 -7.50 -12.62 -10.03
CA GLU A 49 -8.33 -11.42 -9.86
C GLU A 49 -8.19 -10.85 -8.44
N THR A 50 -8.28 -11.70 -7.42
CA THR A 50 -8.12 -11.29 -6.02
C THR A 50 -6.71 -10.74 -5.77
N SER A 51 -5.70 -11.38 -6.34
CA SER A 51 -4.30 -10.96 -6.22
C SER A 51 -4.07 -9.57 -6.81
N VAL A 52 -4.57 -9.33 -8.03
CA VAL A 52 -4.51 -8.03 -8.70
C VAL A 52 -5.27 -6.98 -7.90
N TYR A 53 -6.46 -7.31 -7.38
CA TYR A 53 -7.25 -6.40 -6.56
C TYR A 53 -6.50 -5.98 -5.28
N ARG A 54 -5.95 -6.94 -4.53
CA ARG A 54 -5.19 -6.66 -3.29
C ARG A 54 -3.98 -5.78 -3.60
N LEU A 55 -3.26 -6.07 -4.68
CA LEU A 55 -2.11 -5.27 -5.10
C LEU A 55 -2.52 -3.83 -5.44
N ALA A 56 -3.57 -3.64 -6.24
CA ALA A 56 -4.07 -2.32 -6.61
C ALA A 56 -4.51 -1.49 -5.40
N VAL A 57 -5.13 -2.12 -4.39
CA VAL A 57 -5.48 -1.44 -3.13
C VAL A 57 -4.23 -0.97 -2.38
N GLN A 58 -3.19 -1.81 -2.31
CA GLN A 58 -1.95 -1.44 -1.62
C GLN A 58 -1.18 -0.35 -2.35
N ILE A 59 -1.12 -0.41 -3.69
CA ILE A 59 -0.54 0.66 -4.52
C ILE A 59 -1.26 1.99 -4.24
N ARG A 60 -2.59 2.01 -4.21
CA ARG A 60 -3.36 3.22 -3.89
C ARG A 60 -3.07 3.75 -2.49
N LYS A 61 -2.93 2.88 -1.49
CA LYS A 61 -2.53 3.28 -0.12
C LYS A 61 -1.15 3.91 -0.10
N THR A 62 -0.17 3.30 -0.77
CA THR A 62 1.19 3.83 -0.86
C THR A 62 1.21 5.16 -1.58
N HIS A 63 0.52 5.30 -2.71
CA HIS A 63 0.43 6.57 -3.43
C HIS A 63 -0.20 7.68 -2.57
N ARG A 64 -1.24 7.37 -1.78
CA ARG A 64 -1.83 8.34 -0.86
C ARG A 64 -0.84 8.80 0.20
N ARG A 65 -0.02 7.89 0.74
CA ARG A 65 1.04 8.22 1.71
C ARG A 65 2.12 9.10 1.08
N VAL A 66 2.57 8.77 -0.12
CA VAL A 66 3.55 9.59 -0.86
C VAL A 66 3.02 11.00 -1.09
N ASN A 67 1.78 11.14 -1.58
CA ASN A 67 1.18 12.45 -1.79
C ASN A 67 1.00 13.26 -0.49
N ALA A 68 0.71 12.60 0.64
CA ALA A 68 0.65 13.27 1.94
C ALA A 68 2.04 13.75 2.39
N LEU A 69 3.07 12.94 2.18
CA LEU A 69 4.46 13.33 2.47
C LEU A 69 4.88 14.53 1.62
N GLU A 70 4.67 14.48 0.31
CA GLU A 70 5.10 15.52 -0.62
C GLU A 70 4.38 16.85 -0.43
N LYS A 71 3.07 16.82 -0.17
CA LYS A 71 2.24 18.04 -0.14
C LYS A 71 2.00 18.61 1.24
N VAL A 72 2.18 17.82 2.30
CA VAL A 72 1.86 18.24 3.67
C VAL A 72 3.09 18.17 4.56
N VAL A 73 3.64 16.96 4.75
CA VAL A 73 4.71 16.75 5.74
C VAL A 73 5.99 17.48 5.35
N ILE A 74 6.52 17.26 4.14
CA ILE A 74 7.77 17.87 3.70
C ILE A 74 7.69 19.42 3.70
N PRO A 75 6.61 20.06 3.19
CA PRO A 75 6.48 21.51 3.29
C PRO A 75 6.37 22.03 4.72
N GLN A 76 5.64 21.33 5.59
CA GLN A 76 5.52 21.69 7.02
C GLN A 76 6.87 21.63 7.72
N ASP A 77 7.60 20.51 7.57
CA ASP A 77 8.91 20.32 8.17
C ASP A 77 9.90 21.42 7.69
N LYS A 78 9.86 21.77 6.40
CA LYS A 78 10.69 22.86 5.87
C LYS A 78 10.33 24.23 6.46
N ALA A 79 9.05 24.51 6.65
CA ALA A 79 8.60 25.75 7.27
C ALA A 79 9.03 25.82 8.75
N GLU A 80 8.93 24.71 9.46
CA GLU A 80 9.36 24.60 10.86
C GLU A 80 10.88 24.78 11.01
N ILE A 81 11.67 24.18 10.11
CA ILE A 81 13.13 24.39 10.06
C ILE A 81 13.47 25.87 9.82
N SER A 82 12.78 26.54 8.89
CA SER A 82 12.98 27.97 8.62
C SER A 82 12.68 28.79 9.87
N PHE A 83 11.54 28.55 10.51
CA PHE A 83 11.13 29.25 11.71
C PHE A 83 12.14 29.10 12.85
N ILE A 84 12.61 27.87 13.11
CA ILE A 84 13.62 27.62 14.14
C ILE A 84 14.91 28.38 13.80
N SER A 85 15.33 28.37 12.54
CA SER A 85 16.55 29.06 12.09
C SER A 85 16.44 30.57 12.28
N ASP A 86 15.30 31.16 11.94
CA ASP A 86 15.05 32.60 12.09
C ASP A 86 15.07 33.03 13.56
N VAL A 87 14.48 32.21 14.46
CA VAL A 87 14.49 32.48 15.91
C VAL A 87 15.90 32.38 16.49
N LEU A 88 16.70 31.41 16.04
CA LEU A 88 18.10 31.28 16.47
C LEU A 88 18.94 32.47 16.00
N GLU A 89 18.80 32.89 14.74
CA GLU A 89 19.56 34.03 14.19
C GLU A 89 19.20 35.34 14.90
N GLU A 90 17.93 35.56 15.23
CA GLU A 90 17.53 36.75 15.98
C GLU A 90 18.11 36.73 17.40
N GLY A 91 18.11 35.58 18.08
CA GLY A 91 18.76 35.42 19.38
C GLY A 91 20.27 35.74 19.35
N GLU A 92 20.98 35.26 18.32
CA GLU A 92 22.40 35.58 18.11
C GLU A 92 22.64 37.08 17.87
N ARG A 93 21.75 37.75 17.11
CA ARG A 93 21.83 39.20 16.89
C ARG A 93 21.62 40.01 18.16
N GLU A 94 20.65 39.62 19.00
CA GLU A 94 20.42 40.25 20.29
C GLU A 94 21.64 40.11 21.22
N ASP A 95 22.23 38.92 21.28
CA ASP A 95 23.40 38.63 22.10
C ASP A 95 24.63 39.41 21.62
N PHE A 96 24.85 39.48 20.30
CA PHE A 96 25.92 40.30 19.72
C PHE A 96 25.75 41.79 20.05
N THR A 97 24.53 42.30 19.98
CA THR A 97 24.22 43.70 20.32
C THR A 97 24.46 43.98 21.81
N ARG A 98 24.02 43.07 22.68
CA ARG A 98 24.30 43.14 24.14
C ARG A 98 25.79 43.16 24.43
N MET A 99 26.57 42.29 23.79
CA MET A 99 28.03 42.23 23.96
C MET A 99 28.71 43.53 23.52
N LYS A 100 28.29 44.09 22.38
CA LYS A 100 28.83 45.36 21.87
C LYS A 100 28.55 46.54 22.81
N LEU A 101 27.35 46.62 23.38
CA LEU A 101 26.99 47.64 24.36
C LEU A 101 27.80 47.49 25.66
N ALA A 102 27.98 46.26 26.15
CA ALA A 102 28.78 45.99 27.34
C ALA A 102 30.25 46.41 27.15
N GLN A 103 30.86 46.10 26.01
CA GLN A 103 32.22 46.54 25.69
C GLN A 103 32.34 48.07 25.62
N LYS A 104 31.32 48.76 25.11
CA LYS A 104 31.32 50.22 25.02
C LYS A 104 31.34 50.88 26.41
N LYS A 105 30.59 50.33 27.37
CA LYS A 105 30.57 50.80 28.77
C LYS A 105 31.88 50.56 29.53
N ILE A 106 32.69 49.58 29.12
CA ILE A 106 33.99 49.28 29.75
C ILE A 106 35.10 50.22 29.22
N LYS A 107 34.86 50.88 28.07
CA LYS A 107 35.84 51.73 27.39
C LYS A 107 35.70 53.23 27.72
N GLU A 108 34.62 53.62 28.38
CA GLU A 108 34.45 54.92 29.07
C GLU A 108 34.94 54.80 30.52
#